data_AF-A0A8B6IZA1-F1
#
_entry.id   AF-A0A8B6IZA1-F1
#
_cell.length_a   1.000
_cell.length_b   1.000
_cell.length_c   1.000
_cell.angle_alpha   90.00
_cell.angle_beta   90.00
_cell.angle_gamma   90.00
#
_symmetry.space_group_name_H-M   'P 1'
#
loop_
_entity.id
_entity.type
_entity.pdbx_description
1 polymer ?
#
loop_
_entity_poly.entity_id
_entity_poly.type
_entity_poly.pdbx_seq_one_letter_code
_entity_poly.pdbx_strand_id
1 'polypeptide(L)'
;MTNNQTLDILLDVYAYNHAFRIAKALPNIPKTALYLLEMLKERRELNLAFLAEHAAENRTIEDQYHCSLWLNQSLEDEQIANYILDLEVKVKNGAIIDFVRSVSPILYRLFLRLITSEIPNFKAYIFDTKNDQYDTWHFQAMLESDHEVFKAYLSQKQSRNVTTKSLADMLTLTSLPQEIKDLVFLLRHFEKAVRNPLAHLIKPFDEEELYRTTHFSSQAFLENIITLATFSGVIYRREPFYFDDMNAIIKKELSLWRQSIV
;
A
#
# COMPACT_ATOMS: atom_id res chain seq x y z
N MET A 1 -25.34 -23.25 -5.08
CA MET A 1 -23.93 -23.29 -4.65
C MET A 1 -23.92 -23.60 -3.17
N THR A 2 -23.12 -24.56 -2.72
CA THR A 2 -22.93 -24.79 -1.29
C THR A 2 -22.11 -23.62 -0.72
N ASN A 3 -22.35 -23.21 0.54
CA ASN A 3 -21.62 -22.12 1.20
C ASN A 3 -20.08 -22.28 1.12
N ASN A 4 -19.61 -23.51 0.91
CA ASN A 4 -18.19 -23.87 0.78
C ASN A 4 -17.57 -23.44 -0.56
N GLN A 5 -18.23 -23.72 -1.68
CA GLN A 5 -17.79 -23.23 -2.99
C GLN A 5 -17.77 -21.71 -3.01
N THR A 6 -18.73 -21.09 -2.31
CA THR A 6 -18.78 -19.64 -2.13
C THR A 6 -17.56 -19.10 -1.37
N LEU A 7 -17.17 -19.72 -0.25
CA LEU A 7 -15.98 -19.27 0.51
C LEU A 7 -14.69 -19.41 -0.31
N ASP A 8 -14.50 -20.52 -1.02
CA ASP A 8 -13.30 -20.73 -1.83
C ASP A 8 -13.19 -19.66 -2.95
N ILE A 9 -14.30 -19.37 -3.65
CA ILE A 9 -14.37 -18.30 -4.66
C ILE A 9 -14.09 -16.93 -4.04
N LEU A 10 -14.65 -16.63 -2.87
CA LEU A 10 -14.44 -15.34 -2.22
C LEU A 10 -12.99 -15.15 -1.77
N LEU A 11 -12.29 -16.22 -1.36
CA LEU A 11 -10.86 -16.18 -1.05
C LEU A 11 -10.04 -15.92 -2.33
N ASP A 12 -10.39 -16.56 -3.45
CA ASP A 12 -9.68 -16.41 -4.73
C ASP A 12 -9.78 -14.99 -5.30
N VAL A 13 -10.83 -14.24 -4.96
CA VAL A 13 -10.99 -12.82 -5.32
C VAL A 13 -10.76 -11.87 -4.13
N TYR A 14 -10.16 -12.36 -3.04
CA TYR A 14 -9.78 -11.57 -1.87
C TYR A 14 -10.93 -10.80 -1.20
N ALA A 15 -12.17 -11.30 -1.31
CA ALA A 15 -13.39 -10.67 -0.80
C ALA A 15 -13.62 -10.98 0.70
N TYR A 16 -12.64 -10.63 1.54
CA TYR A 16 -12.58 -11.03 2.95
C TYR A 16 -13.75 -10.58 3.82
N ASN A 17 -14.30 -9.37 3.60
CA ASN A 17 -15.49 -8.93 4.33
C ASN A 17 -16.69 -9.86 4.07
N HIS A 18 -16.91 -10.29 2.82
CA HIS A 18 -17.98 -11.23 2.50
C HIS A 18 -17.67 -12.64 3.03
N ALA A 19 -16.43 -13.11 2.86
CA ALA A 19 -16.00 -14.41 3.35
C ALA A 19 -16.16 -14.52 4.87
N PHE A 20 -15.73 -13.49 5.62
CA PHE A 20 -15.89 -13.42 7.08
C PHE A 20 -17.36 -13.45 7.51
N ARG A 21 -18.24 -12.69 6.86
CA ARG A 21 -19.69 -12.69 7.18
C ARG A 21 -20.34 -14.06 6.98
N ILE A 22 -20.00 -14.76 5.89
CA ILE A 22 -20.50 -16.11 5.63
C ILE A 22 -19.92 -17.09 6.65
N ALA A 23 -18.60 -17.05 6.88
CA ALA A 23 -17.89 -17.89 7.82
C ALA A 23 -18.46 -17.79 9.24
N LYS A 24 -18.74 -16.57 9.71
CA LYS A 24 -19.33 -16.31 11.04
C LYS A 24 -20.73 -16.90 11.22
N ALA A 25 -21.48 -17.09 10.13
CA ALA A 25 -22.81 -17.68 10.17
C ALA A 25 -22.79 -19.22 10.16
N LEU A 26 -21.64 -19.85 9.90
CA LEU A 26 -21.51 -21.31 9.89
C LEU A 26 -21.32 -21.84 11.32
N PRO A 27 -22.05 -22.91 11.71
CA PRO A 27 -21.90 -23.50 13.03
C PRO A 27 -20.53 -24.19 13.16
N ASN A 28 -19.88 -24.04 14.32
CA ASN A 28 -18.64 -24.74 14.66
C ASN A 28 -17.45 -24.53 13.70
N ILE A 29 -17.40 -23.40 12.99
CA ILE A 29 -16.26 -23.07 12.12
C ILE A 29 -14.94 -22.99 12.91
N PRO A 30 -13.79 -23.42 12.35
CA PRO A 30 -12.51 -23.34 13.05
C PRO A 30 -12.18 -21.90 13.45
N LYS A 31 -11.79 -21.72 14.72
CA LYS A 31 -11.43 -20.40 15.26
C LYS A 31 -10.30 -19.75 14.49
N THR A 32 -9.28 -20.53 14.09
CA THR A 32 -8.15 -20.05 13.29
C THR A 32 -8.59 -19.52 11.93
N ALA A 33 -9.46 -20.25 11.22
CA ALA A 33 -9.99 -19.80 9.94
C ALA A 33 -10.82 -18.52 10.08
N LEU A 34 -11.68 -18.45 11.11
CA LEU A 34 -12.51 -17.27 11.37
C LEU A 34 -11.65 -16.04 11.72
N TYR A 35 -10.64 -16.23 12.56
CA TYR A 35 -9.70 -15.18 12.94
C TYR A 35 -8.91 -14.65 11.73
N LEU A 36 -8.33 -15.54 10.92
CA LEU A 36 -7.57 -15.14 9.74
C LEU A 36 -8.45 -14.40 8.72
N LEU A 37 -9.71 -14.81 8.53
CA LEU A 37 -10.66 -14.08 7.70
C LEU A 37 -10.93 -12.65 8.20
N GLU A 38 -11.07 -12.49 9.52
CA GLU A 38 -11.24 -11.17 10.14
C GLU A 38 -9.97 -10.32 10.00
N MET A 39 -8.80 -10.89 10.30
CA MET A 39 -7.52 -10.22 10.16
C MET A 39 -7.28 -9.72 8.73
N LEU A 40 -7.57 -10.55 7.72
CA LEU A 40 -7.43 -10.16 6.32
C LEU A 40 -8.45 -9.10 5.89
N LYS A 41 -9.67 -9.14 6.43
CA LYS A 41 -10.65 -8.05 6.28
C LYS A 41 -10.09 -6.74 6.85
N GLU A 42 -9.58 -6.75 8.08
CA GLU A 42 -9.02 -5.55 8.73
C GLU A 42 -7.81 -5.01 7.97
N ARG A 43 -6.95 -5.89 7.43
CA ARG A 43 -5.85 -5.48 6.54
C ARG A 43 -6.33 -4.75 5.29
N ARG A 44 -7.38 -5.24 4.63
CA ARG A 44 -8.02 -4.55 3.48
C ARG A 44 -8.67 -3.22 3.86
N GLU A 45 -9.06 -3.06 5.13
CA GLU A 45 -9.57 -1.81 5.71
C GLU A 45 -8.45 -0.92 6.28
N LEU A 46 -7.18 -1.29 6.06
CA LEU A 46 -5.97 -0.59 6.53
C LEU A 46 -5.85 -0.53 8.07
N ASN A 47 -6.57 -1.38 8.79
CA ASN A 47 -6.59 -1.43 10.24
C ASN A 47 -5.56 -2.43 10.78
N LEU A 48 -4.31 -1.99 10.93
CA LEU A 48 -3.26 -2.80 11.55
C LEU A 48 -3.36 -2.87 13.08
N ALA A 49 -4.18 -2.03 13.72
CA ALA A 49 -4.38 -2.09 15.17
C ALA A 49 -4.97 -3.44 15.58
N PHE A 50 -5.81 -4.03 14.73
CA PHE A 50 -6.34 -5.38 14.96
C PHE A 50 -5.24 -6.43 15.18
N LEU A 51 -4.17 -6.42 14.37
CA LEU A 51 -3.07 -7.36 14.56
C LEU A 51 -2.29 -7.09 15.86
N ALA A 52 -2.13 -5.81 16.23
CA ALA A 52 -1.44 -5.45 17.46
C ALA A 52 -2.24 -5.89 18.71
N GLU A 53 -3.56 -5.75 18.68
CA GLU A 53 -4.48 -6.13 19.76
C GLU A 53 -4.57 -7.65 19.96
N HIS A 54 -4.32 -8.44 18.91
CA HIS A 54 -4.41 -9.91 18.92
C HIS A 54 -3.02 -10.59 18.84
N ALA A 55 -2.02 -10.03 19.52
CA ALA A 55 -0.63 -10.50 19.46
C ALA A 55 -0.40 -11.93 20.00
N ALA A 56 -1.30 -12.46 20.83
CA ALA A 56 -1.19 -13.82 21.37
C ALA A 56 -1.71 -14.86 20.36
N GLU A 57 -2.85 -14.58 19.74
CA GLU A 57 -3.44 -15.36 18.66
C GLU A 57 -2.48 -15.40 17.46
N ASN A 58 -1.91 -14.25 17.11
CA ASN A 58 -0.92 -14.15 16.04
C ASN A 58 0.26 -15.10 16.28
N ARG A 59 0.91 -15.02 17.44
CA ARG A 59 2.05 -15.88 17.78
C ARG A 59 1.70 -17.37 17.72
N THR A 60 0.53 -17.74 18.22
CA THR A 60 0.06 -19.13 18.18
C THR A 60 -0.05 -19.65 16.75
N ILE A 61 -0.59 -18.83 15.84
CA ILE A 61 -0.73 -19.18 14.42
C ILE A 61 0.63 -19.20 13.72
N GLU A 62 1.50 -18.23 13.98
CA GLU A 62 2.85 -18.17 13.44
C GLU A 62 3.66 -19.41 13.82
N ASP A 63 3.59 -19.85 15.08
CA ASP A 63 4.25 -21.06 15.57
C ASP A 63 3.65 -22.33 14.94
N GLN A 64 2.32 -22.41 14.83
CA GLN A 64 1.63 -23.57 14.28
C GLN A 64 1.88 -23.76 12.77
N TYR A 65 1.95 -22.65 12.03
CA TYR A 65 2.02 -22.66 10.56
C TYR A 65 3.40 -22.33 10.01
N HIS A 66 4.37 -22.02 10.88
CA HIS A 66 5.71 -21.58 10.51
C HIS A 66 5.69 -20.44 9.48
N CYS A 67 4.80 -19.48 9.71
CA CYS A 67 4.59 -18.32 8.86
C CYS A 67 4.75 -17.03 9.68
N SER A 68 4.81 -15.89 9.01
CA SER A 68 4.78 -14.59 9.67
C SER A 68 3.53 -13.82 9.25
N LEU A 69 2.80 -13.32 10.24
CA LEU A 69 1.60 -12.52 10.03
C LEU A 69 1.93 -11.03 9.87
N TRP A 70 3.08 -10.56 10.37
CA TRP A 70 3.65 -9.24 10.09
C TRP A 70 4.73 -9.35 9.01
N LEU A 71 4.74 -8.43 8.04
CA LEU A 71 5.84 -8.39 7.05
C LEU A 71 7.03 -7.60 7.58
N ASN A 72 6.76 -6.61 8.43
CA ASN A 72 7.74 -5.66 8.94
C ASN A 72 7.66 -5.53 10.47
N GLN A 73 8.78 -5.17 11.09
CA GLN A 73 8.86 -4.95 12.53
C GLN A 73 8.31 -3.58 12.96
N SER A 74 8.46 -2.57 12.12
CA SER A 74 7.97 -1.22 12.41
C SER A 74 6.54 -1.05 11.88
N LEU A 75 5.70 -0.34 12.65
CA LEU A 75 4.33 -0.06 12.24
C LEU A 75 4.28 0.78 10.96
N GLU A 76 5.20 1.73 10.79
CA GLU A 76 5.26 2.58 9.60
C GLU A 76 5.56 1.76 8.33
N ASP A 77 6.52 0.84 8.39
CA ASP A 77 6.86 -0.02 7.26
C ASP A 77 5.73 -1.01 6.96
N GLU A 78 5.11 -1.57 8.00
CA GLU A 78 3.95 -2.45 7.83
C GLU A 78 2.76 -1.70 7.22
N GLN A 79 2.52 -0.44 7.59
CA GLN A 79 1.46 0.37 6.99
C GLN A 79 1.68 0.56 5.49
N ILE A 80 2.92 0.82 5.06
CA ILE A 80 3.27 0.93 3.64
C ILE A 80 3.07 -0.42 2.95
N ALA A 81 3.61 -1.51 3.50
CA ALA A 81 3.48 -2.84 2.94
C ALA A 81 2.01 -3.28 2.82
N ASN A 82 1.22 -3.08 3.87
CA ASN A 82 -0.19 -3.43 3.92
C ASN A 82 -1.02 -2.62 2.90
N TYR A 83 -0.70 -1.35 2.70
CA TYR A 83 -1.32 -0.54 1.66
C TYR A 83 -1.02 -1.10 0.26
N ILE A 84 0.23 -1.52 0.02
CA ILE A 84 0.64 -2.14 -1.25
C ILE A 84 -0.02 -3.51 -1.44
N LEU A 85 -0.22 -4.31 -0.40
CA LEU A 85 -1.02 -5.56 -0.48
C LEU A 85 -2.45 -5.28 -0.98
N ASP A 86 -3.11 -4.23 -0.47
CA ASP A 86 -4.44 -3.84 -0.93
C ASP A 86 -4.43 -3.30 -2.38
N LEU A 87 -3.38 -2.58 -2.78
CA LEU A 87 -3.19 -2.18 -4.18
C LEU A 87 -3.02 -3.39 -5.10
N GLU A 88 -2.23 -4.39 -4.70
CA GLU A 88 -2.03 -5.62 -5.48
C GLU A 88 -3.34 -6.39 -5.66
N VAL A 89 -4.19 -6.46 -4.63
CA VAL A 89 -5.53 -7.04 -4.77
C VAL A 89 -6.37 -6.28 -5.80
N LYS A 90 -6.35 -4.95 -5.80
CA LYS A 90 -7.10 -4.14 -6.78
C LYS A 90 -6.63 -4.44 -8.21
N VAL A 91 -5.32 -4.59 -8.42
CA VAL A 91 -4.76 -4.99 -9.72
C VAL A 91 -5.19 -6.41 -10.10
N LYS A 92 -5.01 -7.39 -9.22
CA LYS A 92 -5.39 -8.80 -9.46
C LYS A 92 -6.88 -8.97 -9.79
N ASN A 93 -7.75 -8.16 -9.17
CA ASN A 93 -9.19 -8.19 -9.43
C ASN A 93 -9.65 -7.32 -10.61
N GLY A 94 -8.73 -6.65 -11.33
CA GLY A 94 -9.08 -5.76 -12.44
C GLY A 94 -9.81 -4.48 -12.02
N ALA A 95 -9.74 -4.08 -10.75
CA ALA A 95 -10.34 -2.86 -10.21
C ALA A 95 -9.48 -1.62 -10.53
N ILE A 96 -9.22 -1.38 -11.82
CA ILE A 96 -8.22 -0.41 -12.30
C ILE A 96 -8.51 1.02 -11.85
N ILE A 97 -9.77 1.44 -11.88
CA ILE A 97 -10.18 2.77 -11.42
C ILE A 97 -9.83 2.98 -9.94
N ASP A 98 -10.14 1.99 -9.10
CA ASP A 98 -9.88 2.08 -7.66
C ASP A 98 -8.38 1.97 -7.36
N PHE A 99 -7.65 1.14 -8.10
CA PHE A 99 -6.19 1.10 -8.07
C PHE A 99 -5.61 2.49 -8.33
N VAL A 100 -5.92 3.09 -9.48
CA VAL A 100 -5.41 4.43 -9.88
C VAL A 100 -5.71 5.49 -8.81
N ARG A 101 -6.94 5.51 -8.26
CA ARG A 101 -7.33 6.50 -7.24
C ARG A 101 -6.56 6.32 -5.93
N SER A 102 -6.18 5.09 -5.62
CA SER A 102 -5.43 4.73 -4.41
C SER A 102 -3.92 5.01 -4.52
N VAL A 103 -3.40 5.44 -5.67
CA VAL A 103 -1.95 5.64 -5.86
C VAL A 103 -1.40 6.86 -5.11
N SER A 104 -2.14 7.97 -5.07
CA SER A 104 -1.58 9.24 -4.53
C SER A 104 -1.08 9.16 -3.08
N PRO A 105 -1.84 8.56 -2.13
CA PRO A 105 -1.37 8.45 -0.75
C PRO A 105 -0.06 7.66 -0.60
N ILE A 106 0.08 6.54 -1.33
CA ILE A 106 1.29 5.73 -1.25
C ILE A 106 2.50 6.43 -1.88
N LEU A 107 2.32 7.13 -3.01
CA LEU A 107 3.40 7.91 -3.63
C LEU A 107 3.87 9.03 -2.70
N TYR A 108 2.93 9.75 -2.07
CA TYR A 108 3.28 10.80 -1.11
C TYR A 108 4.10 10.23 0.05
N ARG A 109 3.65 9.13 0.65
CA ARG A 109 4.35 8.47 1.76
C ARG A 109 5.75 8.00 1.36
N LEU A 110 5.89 7.34 0.21
CA LEU A 110 7.19 6.87 -0.28
C LEU A 110 8.13 8.03 -0.60
N PHE A 111 7.66 9.09 -1.27
CA PHE A 111 8.49 10.25 -1.58
C PHE A 111 8.92 11.00 -0.32
N LEU A 112 8.01 11.17 0.65
CA LEU A 112 8.32 11.78 1.94
C LEU A 112 9.36 10.95 2.73
N ARG A 113 9.25 9.62 2.67
CA ARG A 113 10.21 8.71 3.29
C ARG A 113 11.60 8.86 2.67
N LEU A 114 11.70 8.84 1.34
CA LEU A 114 12.97 8.98 0.61
C LEU A 114 13.65 10.32 0.88
N ILE A 115 12.90 11.42 0.89
CA ILE A 115 13.52 12.73 1.15
C ILE A 115 13.97 12.84 2.61
N THR A 116 13.27 12.18 3.54
CA THR A 116 13.66 12.13 4.95
C THR A 116 14.93 11.30 5.18
N SER A 117 15.22 10.30 4.33
CA SER A 117 16.49 9.58 4.39
C SER A 117 17.67 10.39 3.81
N GLU A 118 17.40 11.29 2.87
CA GLU A 118 18.43 12.14 2.26
C GLU A 118 18.73 13.40 3.07
N ILE A 119 17.73 13.94 3.79
CA ILE A 119 17.85 15.21 4.52
C ILE A 119 17.53 14.99 6.01
N PRO A 120 18.51 15.14 6.92
CA PRO A 120 18.30 15.02 8.34
C PRO A 120 17.24 16.00 8.87
N ASN A 121 16.42 15.54 9.82
CA ASN A 121 15.36 16.35 10.45
C ASN A 121 14.38 16.99 9.45
N PHE A 122 14.13 16.34 8.30
CA PHE A 122 13.32 16.90 7.21
C PHE A 122 11.95 17.45 7.65
N LYS A 123 11.32 16.80 8.63
CA LYS A 123 10.00 17.22 9.17
C LYS A 123 10.00 18.65 9.74
N ALA A 124 11.14 19.17 10.19
CA ALA A 124 11.24 20.56 10.68
C ALA A 124 11.02 21.62 9.58
N TYR A 125 11.11 21.22 8.31
CA TYR A 125 10.89 22.10 7.16
C TYR A 125 9.45 22.03 6.61
N ILE A 126 8.55 21.35 7.32
CA ILE A 126 7.14 21.23 6.96
C ILE A 126 6.29 21.79 8.10
N PHE A 127 5.39 22.70 7.75
CA PHE A 127 4.28 23.07 8.62
C PHE A 127 3.15 22.07 8.43
N ASP A 128 2.97 21.22 9.44
CA ASP A 128 1.83 20.32 9.56
C ASP A 128 0.55 21.12 9.80
N THR A 129 -0.31 21.14 8.79
CA THR A 129 -1.64 21.74 8.92
C THR A 129 -2.58 20.72 9.51
N LYS A 130 -2.98 20.90 10.77
CA LYS A 130 -3.86 19.98 11.53
C LYS A 130 -5.31 19.84 10.99
N ASN A 131 -5.63 20.43 9.84
CA ASN A 131 -6.97 20.47 9.23
C ASN A 131 -6.92 19.85 7.82
N ASP A 132 -8.03 19.87 7.07
CA ASP A 132 -8.13 19.39 5.67
C ASP A 132 -7.30 20.19 4.65
N GLN A 133 -6.32 20.98 5.09
CA GLN A 133 -5.42 21.75 4.23
C GLN A 133 -4.16 20.94 3.92
N TYR A 134 -3.50 21.30 2.83
CA TYR A 134 -2.18 20.76 2.52
C TYR A 134 -1.15 21.31 3.50
N ASP A 135 -0.26 20.43 3.93
CA ASP A 135 1.00 20.81 4.56
C ASP A 135 1.72 21.85 3.71
N THR A 136 2.45 22.77 4.36
CA THR A 136 3.18 23.83 3.65
C THR A 136 4.65 23.83 3.98
N TRP A 137 5.49 24.19 3.02
CA TRP A 137 6.93 24.30 3.23
C TRP A 137 7.27 25.45 4.17
N HIS A 138 8.22 25.20 5.08
CA HIS A 138 8.85 26.22 5.90
C HIS A 138 10.09 26.78 5.19
N PHE A 139 9.87 27.58 4.13
CA PHE A 139 10.96 28.10 3.28
C PHE A 139 12.01 28.91 4.04
N GLN A 140 11.64 29.61 5.11
CA GLN A 140 12.59 30.34 5.94
C GLN A 140 13.62 29.40 6.58
N ALA A 141 13.17 28.32 7.24
CA ALA A 141 14.08 27.33 7.80
C ALA A 141 14.91 26.61 6.74
N MET A 142 14.35 26.37 5.54
CA MET A 142 15.12 25.81 4.42
C MET A 142 16.27 26.73 3.99
N LEU A 143 16.03 28.05 3.89
CA LEU A 143 17.07 29.04 3.58
C LEU A 143 18.16 29.10 4.65
N GLU A 144 17.78 28.96 5.93
CA GLU A 144 18.69 29.01 7.08
C GLU A 144 19.53 27.74 7.25
N SER A 145 19.09 26.60 6.71
CA SER A 145 19.76 25.29 6.90
C SER A 145 21.06 25.09 6.11
N ASP A 146 21.40 26.02 5.20
CA ASP A 146 22.56 25.98 4.29
C ASP A 146 22.69 24.70 3.43
N HIS A 147 21.65 23.86 3.35
CA HIS A 147 21.68 22.58 2.64
C HIS A 147 21.60 22.77 1.11
N GLU A 148 22.51 22.15 0.36
CA GLU A 148 22.63 22.31 -1.10
C GLU A 148 21.33 21.98 -1.86
N VAL A 149 20.63 20.91 -1.46
CA VAL A 149 19.31 20.56 -2.03
C VAL A 149 18.30 21.70 -1.89
N PHE A 150 18.25 22.37 -0.74
CA PHE A 150 17.31 23.48 -0.53
C PHE A 150 17.71 24.73 -1.29
N LYS A 151 19.01 25.05 -1.39
CA LYS A 151 19.50 26.15 -2.24
C LYS A 151 19.09 25.94 -3.70
N ALA A 152 19.32 24.73 -4.22
CA ALA A 152 18.94 24.36 -5.58
C ALA A 152 17.41 24.40 -5.76
N TYR A 153 16.65 23.85 -4.81
CA TYR A 153 15.19 23.81 -4.86
C TYR A 153 14.57 25.22 -4.83
N LEU A 154 15.08 26.11 -3.99
CA LEU A 154 14.60 27.49 -3.85
C LEU A 154 15.14 28.46 -4.90
N SER A 155 16.09 28.03 -5.75
CA SER A 155 16.57 28.82 -6.89
C SER A 155 15.49 29.07 -7.95
N GLN A 156 14.40 28.30 -7.90
CA GLN A 156 13.24 28.42 -8.79
C GLN A 156 11.99 28.73 -7.98
N LYS A 157 10.96 29.26 -8.64
CA LYS A 157 9.68 29.53 -8.00
C LYS A 157 8.98 28.22 -7.62
N GLN A 158 8.85 27.95 -6.33
CA GLN A 158 8.20 26.75 -5.81
C GLN A 158 6.75 26.99 -5.35
N SER A 159 5.95 25.93 -5.42
CA SER A 159 4.64 25.90 -4.76
C SER A 159 4.83 25.88 -3.25
N ARG A 160 3.96 26.58 -2.52
CA ARG A 160 3.96 26.57 -1.06
C ARG A 160 3.54 25.20 -0.48
N ASN A 161 2.67 24.47 -1.16
CA ASN A 161 2.10 23.23 -0.65
C ASN A 161 3.06 22.06 -0.84
N VAL A 162 3.17 21.22 0.18
CA VAL A 162 3.83 19.92 0.12
C VAL A 162 2.91 18.96 -0.62
N THR A 163 3.32 18.57 -1.81
CA THR A 163 2.61 17.66 -2.70
C THR A 163 3.57 16.60 -3.22
N THR A 164 3.05 15.51 -3.77
CA THR A 164 3.85 14.52 -4.51
C THR A 164 4.71 15.18 -5.60
N LYS A 165 4.21 16.23 -6.26
CA LYS A 165 4.98 17.02 -7.23
C LYS A 165 6.19 17.68 -6.59
N SER A 166 5.98 18.46 -5.54
CA SER A 166 7.07 19.21 -4.91
C SER A 166 8.11 18.29 -4.28
N LEU A 167 7.67 17.15 -3.72
CA LEU A 167 8.57 16.13 -3.21
C LEU A 167 9.38 15.48 -4.34
N ALA A 168 8.74 15.12 -5.45
CA ALA A 168 9.44 14.58 -6.62
C ALA A 168 10.46 15.58 -7.18
N ASP A 169 10.07 16.85 -7.35
CA ASP A 169 10.96 17.91 -7.82
C ASP A 169 12.20 18.03 -6.90
N MET A 170 12.02 17.97 -5.58
CA MET A 170 13.12 18.02 -4.61
C MET A 170 14.00 16.76 -4.63
N LEU A 171 13.41 15.57 -4.77
CA LEU A 171 14.13 14.29 -4.85
C LEU A 171 15.08 14.22 -6.05
N THR A 172 14.80 14.94 -7.13
CA THR A 172 15.74 15.01 -8.27
C THR A 172 17.08 15.66 -7.91
N LEU A 173 17.08 16.52 -6.89
CA LEU A 173 18.22 17.32 -6.45
C LEU A 173 19.07 16.62 -5.37
N THR A 174 18.64 15.47 -4.85
CA THR A 174 19.35 14.73 -3.79
C THR A 174 20.49 13.87 -4.34
N SER A 175 21.15 13.10 -3.47
CA SER A 175 22.19 12.14 -3.84
C SER A 175 21.66 10.76 -4.24
N LEU A 176 20.34 10.58 -4.34
CA LEU A 176 19.73 9.31 -4.72
C LEU A 176 20.27 8.78 -6.06
N PRO A 177 20.37 7.45 -6.24
CA PRO A 177 20.74 6.85 -7.51
C PRO A 177 19.83 7.33 -8.65
N GLN A 178 20.39 7.50 -9.85
CA GLN A 178 19.64 8.00 -11.00
C GLN A 178 18.42 7.14 -11.32
N GLU A 179 18.53 5.82 -11.20
CA GLU A 179 17.43 4.87 -11.39
C GLU A 179 16.23 5.15 -10.45
N ILE A 180 16.50 5.55 -9.21
CA ILE A 180 15.46 5.91 -8.24
C ILE A 180 14.83 7.26 -8.57
N LYS A 181 15.64 8.22 -9.03
CA LYS A 181 15.13 9.53 -9.50
C LYS A 181 14.23 9.37 -10.71
N ASP A 182 14.62 8.51 -11.67
CA ASP A 182 13.85 8.20 -12.86
C ASP A 182 12.53 7.50 -12.49
N LEU A 183 12.58 6.58 -11.52
CA LEU A 183 11.40 5.91 -10.97
C LEU A 183 10.42 6.90 -10.30
N VAL A 184 10.93 7.83 -9.48
CA VAL A 184 10.13 8.90 -8.86
C VAL A 184 9.46 9.77 -9.94
N PHE A 185 10.20 10.14 -10.99
CA PHE A 185 9.68 10.93 -12.10
C PHE A 185 8.59 10.19 -12.88
N LEU A 186 8.81 8.91 -13.17
CA LEU A 186 7.84 8.03 -13.83
C LEU A 186 6.53 7.94 -13.05
N LEU A 187 6.62 7.65 -11.75
CA LEU A 187 5.46 7.56 -10.85
C LEU A 187 4.70 8.89 -10.76
N ARG A 188 5.43 10.01 -10.72
CA ARG A 188 4.82 11.34 -10.71
C ARG A 188 4.14 11.69 -12.03
N HIS A 189 4.72 11.30 -13.15
CA HIS A 189 4.12 11.50 -14.48
C HIS A 189 2.78 10.77 -14.57
N PHE A 190 2.74 9.51 -14.13
CA PHE A 190 1.50 8.73 -14.05
C PHE A 190 0.42 9.43 -13.22
N GLU A 191 0.77 9.89 -12.02
CA GLU A 191 -0.20 10.54 -11.14
C GLU A 191 -0.82 11.77 -11.81
N LYS A 192 0.00 12.54 -12.53
CA LYS A 192 -0.47 13.71 -13.28
C LYS A 192 -1.34 13.33 -14.48
N ALA A 193 -0.94 12.32 -15.26
CA ALA A 193 -1.57 11.95 -16.52
C ALA A 193 -2.87 11.14 -16.34
N VAL A 194 -2.94 10.30 -15.30
CA VAL A 194 -4.03 9.35 -15.10
C VAL A 194 -4.82 9.65 -13.85
N ARG A 195 -4.18 9.62 -12.68
CA ARG A 195 -4.87 9.75 -11.40
C ARG A 195 -5.59 11.08 -11.30
N ASN A 196 -4.93 12.19 -11.62
CA ASN A 196 -5.52 13.52 -11.50
C ASN A 196 -6.81 13.67 -12.32
N PRO A 197 -6.84 13.33 -13.62
CA PRO A 197 -8.10 13.29 -14.37
C PRO A 197 -9.15 12.35 -13.75
N LEU A 198 -8.77 11.12 -13.34
CA LEU A 198 -9.72 10.14 -12.80
C LEU A 198 -10.32 10.51 -11.42
N ALA A 199 -9.64 11.38 -10.68
CA ALA A 199 -10.12 11.90 -9.41
C ALA A 199 -11.13 13.06 -9.60
N HIS A 200 -11.10 13.75 -10.74
CA HIS A 200 -11.93 14.93 -11.01
C HIS A 200 -13.00 14.72 -12.09
N LEU A 201 -12.88 13.67 -12.90
CA LEU A 201 -13.75 13.39 -14.03
C LEU A 201 -14.40 12.01 -13.91
N ILE A 202 -15.63 11.91 -14.40
CA ILE A 202 -16.35 10.64 -14.59
C ILE A 202 -16.18 10.24 -16.06
N LYS A 203 -15.34 9.26 -16.34
CA LYS A 203 -15.11 8.71 -17.69
C LYS A 203 -14.93 7.19 -17.63
N PRO A 204 -15.26 6.46 -18.71
CA PRO A 204 -14.88 5.05 -18.81
C PRO A 204 -13.36 4.92 -18.73
N PHE A 205 -12.89 3.94 -17.96
CA PHE A 205 -11.47 3.70 -17.75
C PHE A 205 -11.24 2.26 -17.29
N ASP A 206 -10.34 1.56 -17.97
CA ASP A 206 -9.94 0.17 -17.73
C ASP A 206 -8.44 0.00 -18.00
N GLU A 207 -7.96 -1.25 -18.05
CA GLU A 207 -6.54 -1.56 -18.29
C GLU A 207 -6.08 -1.12 -19.69
N GLU A 208 -6.93 -1.22 -20.71
CA GLU A 208 -6.60 -0.82 -22.08
C GLU A 208 -6.45 0.71 -22.18
N GLU A 209 -7.37 1.45 -21.59
CA GLU A 209 -7.31 2.92 -21.54
C GLU A 209 -6.13 3.41 -20.70
N LEU A 210 -5.77 2.69 -19.63
CA LEU A 210 -4.56 2.94 -18.86
C LEU A 210 -3.32 2.81 -19.75
N TYR A 211 -3.16 1.65 -20.41
CA TYR A 211 -2.02 1.38 -21.27
C TYR A 211 -1.93 2.37 -22.44
N ARG A 212 -3.08 2.76 -23.03
CA ARG A 212 -3.12 3.78 -24.10
C ARG A 212 -2.63 5.15 -23.62
N THR A 213 -2.88 5.50 -22.36
CA THR A 213 -2.52 6.81 -21.78
C THR A 213 -1.07 6.86 -21.32
N THR A 214 -0.54 5.76 -20.78
CA THR A 214 0.77 5.74 -20.10
C THR A 214 1.83 4.89 -20.78
N HIS A 215 1.42 3.97 -21.66
CA HIS A 215 2.24 2.86 -22.18
C HIS A 215 2.71 1.85 -21.11
N PHE A 216 2.08 1.85 -19.93
CA PHE A 216 2.34 0.90 -18.85
C PHE A 216 1.05 0.20 -18.41
N SER A 217 1.16 -1.08 -18.05
CA SER A 217 0.08 -1.80 -17.37
C SER A 217 -0.03 -1.39 -15.90
N SER A 218 -1.16 -1.67 -15.28
CA SER A 218 -1.35 -1.51 -13.84
C SER A 218 -0.37 -2.37 -13.04
N GLN A 219 -0.07 -3.58 -13.53
CA GLN A 219 0.93 -4.46 -12.95
C GLN A 219 2.34 -3.85 -12.97
N ALA A 220 2.79 -3.31 -14.09
CA ALA A 220 4.10 -2.65 -14.19
C ALA A 220 4.17 -1.42 -13.28
N PHE A 221 3.05 -0.71 -13.13
CA PHE A 221 2.98 0.43 -12.23
C PHE A 221 3.06 0.03 -10.75
N LEU A 222 2.36 -1.05 -10.36
CA LEU A 222 2.46 -1.64 -9.02
C LEU A 222 3.89 -2.10 -8.72
N GLU A 223 4.55 -2.74 -9.69
CA GLU A 223 5.96 -3.17 -9.56
C GLU A 223 6.88 -1.99 -9.26
N ASN A 224 6.70 -0.87 -9.96
CA ASN A 224 7.44 0.37 -9.72
C ASN A 224 7.23 0.91 -8.29
N ILE A 225 6.00 0.83 -7.76
CA ILE A 225 5.71 1.20 -6.35
C ILE A 225 6.43 0.24 -5.40
N ILE A 226 6.37 -1.07 -5.65
CA ILE A 226 7.04 -2.09 -4.84
C ILE A 226 8.54 -1.86 -4.83
N THR A 227 9.17 -1.65 -5.99
CA THR A 227 10.60 -1.35 -6.11
C THR A 227 10.99 -0.15 -5.26
N LEU A 228 10.21 0.93 -5.32
CA LEU A 228 10.48 2.13 -4.53
C LEU A 228 10.32 1.88 -3.03
N ALA A 229 9.30 1.12 -2.62
CA ALA A 229 9.08 0.73 -1.23
C ALA A 229 10.24 -0.13 -0.70
N THR A 230 10.66 -1.14 -1.46
CA THR A 230 11.79 -2.01 -1.09
C THR A 230 13.10 -1.25 -1.03
N PHE A 231 13.34 -0.32 -1.95
CA PHE A 231 14.51 0.56 -1.91
C PHE A 231 14.53 1.41 -0.63
N SER A 232 13.37 1.85 -0.15
CA SER A 232 13.23 2.60 1.10
C SER A 232 13.29 1.73 2.38
N GLY A 233 13.59 0.44 2.26
CA GLY A 233 13.74 -0.49 3.37
C GLY A 233 12.47 -1.22 3.82
N VAL A 234 11.35 -1.07 3.10
CA VAL A 234 10.11 -1.79 3.40
C VAL A 234 10.19 -3.22 2.89
N ILE A 235 9.97 -4.19 3.77
CA ILE A 235 9.89 -5.60 3.40
C ILE A 235 8.53 -5.87 2.76
N TYR A 236 8.57 -6.35 1.53
CA TYR A 236 7.40 -6.76 0.77
C TYR A 236 7.67 -8.10 0.09
N ARG A 237 6.79 -9.09 0.31
CA ARG A 237 6.88 -10.39 -0.35
C ARG A 237 5.84 -10.48 -1.46
N ARG A 238 6.32 -10.55 -2.71
CA ARG A 238 5.46 -10.67 -3.90
C ARG A 238 5.12 -12.12 -4.22
N GLU A 239 6.09 -13.02 -4.11
CA GLU A 239 5.91 -14.43 -4.44
C GLU A 239 6.44 -15.35 -3.31
N PRO A 240 5.58 -16.21 -2.74
CA PRO A 240 4.12 -16.18 -2.87
C PRO A 240 3.52 -14.89 -2.30
N PHE A 241 2.42 -14.42 -2.91
CA PHE A 241 1.71 -13.23 -2.45
C PHE A 241 1.15 -13.48 -1.05
N TYR A 242 1.34 -12.54 -0.12
CA TYR A 242 1.00 -12.73 1.30
C TYR A 242 -0.44 -13.23 1.52
N PHE A 243 -1.42 -12.65 0.81
CA PHE A 243 -2.81 -13.10 0.93
C PHE A 243 -3.07 -14.49 0.38
N ASP A 244 -2.29 -14.94 -0.62
CA ASP A 244 -2.40 -16.31 -1.15
C ASP A 244 -1.93 -17.33 -0.11
N ASP A 245 -0.87 -17.02 0.64
CA ASP A 245 -0.40 -17.88 1.74
C ASP A 245 -1.44 -17.98 2.86
N MET A 246 -2.02 -16.84 3.25
CA MET A 246 -3.06 -16.81 4.28
C MET A 246 -4.32 -17.55 3.82
N ASN A 247 -4.69 -17.39 2.55
CA ASN A 247 -5.79 -18.13 1.92
C ASN A 247 -5.53 -19.65 1.96
N ALA A 248 -4.29 -20.10 1.72
CA ALA A 248 -3.95 -21.51 1.78
C ALA A 248 -4.13 -22.09 3.20
N ILE A 249 -3.74 -21.34 4.24
CA ILE A 249 -3.97 -21.72 5.64
C ILE A 249 -5.47 -21.82 5.94
N ILE A 250 -6.26 -20.81 5.55
CA ILE A 250 -7.71 -20.80 5.75
C ILE A 250 -8.36 -22.00 5.05
N LYS A 251 -8.01 -22.26 3.79
CA LYS A 251 -8.54 -23.41 3.02
C LYS A 251 -8.18 -24.74 3.68
N LYS A 252 -6.98 -24.88 4.23
CA LYS A 252 -6.55 -26.08 4.97
C LYS A 252 -7.41 -26.31 6.22
N GLU A 253 -7.58 -25.28 7.06
CA GLU A 253 -8.43 -25.33 8.26
C GLU A 253 -9.88 -25.71 7.90
N LEU A 254 -10.45 -25.08 6.88
CA LEU A 254 -11.79 -25.39 6.40
C LEU A 254 -11.90 -26.81 5.84
N SER A 255 -10.86 -27.32 5.16
CA SER A 255 -10.84 -28.69 4.64
C SER A 255 -10.81 -29.74 5.76
N LEU A 256 -9.95 -29.55 6.77
CA LEU A 256 -9.86 -30.46 7.92
C LEU A 256 -11.17 -30.49 8.72
N TRP A 257 -11.76 -29.32 8.93
CA TRP A 257 -13.07 -29.20 9.56
C TRP A 257 -14.17 -29.96 8.81
N ARG A 258 -14.21 -29.86 7.47
CA ARG A 258 -15.18 -30.60 6.65
C ARG A 258 -15.03 -32.12 6.83
N GLN A 259 -13.80 -32.62 6.90
CA GLN A 259 -13.53 -34.05 7.12
C GLN A 259 -13.97 -34.53 8.51
N SER A 260 -14.11 -33.63 9.49
CA SER A 260 -14.54 -33.96 10.84
C SER A 260 -16.07 -33.98 11.05
N ILE A 261 -16.85 -33.48 10.09
CA ILE A 261 -18.32 -33.40 10.14
C ILE A 261 -18.99 -34.47 9.27
N VAL A 262 -18.26 -35.05 8.32
CA VAL A 262 -18.69 -36.19 7.49
C VAL A 262 -18.34 -37.49 8.20
#